data_AF-A0A960ESG8-F1
#
_entry.id   AF-A0A960ESG8-F1
#
_cell.length_a   1.000
_cell.length_b   1.000
_cell.length_c   1.000
_cell.angle_alpha   90.00
_cell.angle_beta   90.00
_cell.angle_gamma   90.00
#
_symmetry.space_group_name_H-M   'P 1'
#
loop_
_entity.id
_entity.type
_entity.pdbx_description
1 polymer ?
#
loop_
_entity_poly.entity_id
_entity_poly.type
_entity_poly.pdbx_seq_one_letter_code
_entity_poly.pdbx_strand_id
1 'polypeptide(L)' 'MDEVEAALDDVNLSRFLGLVQEFRDDAQLIIVSHQKRTMEAADCLYGVTMAPGGSSRAVSEKVR' A
#
# COMPACT_ATOMS: atom_id res chain seq x y z
N MET A 1 1.90 4.31 7.06
CA MET A 1 3.28 3.80 6.86
C MET A 1 3.74 4.27 5.49
N ASP A 2 4.93 4.82 5.36
CA ASP A 2 5.43 5.36 4.10
C ASP A 2 6.72 4.65 3.68
N GLU A 3 6.64 3.87 2.60
CA GLU A 3 7.74 3.12 1.98
C GLU A 3 8.61 2.27 2.93
N VAL A 4 8.03 1.80 4.04
CA VAL A 4 8.75 1.08 5.10
C VAL A 4 9.29 -0.25 4.59
N GLU A 5 8.62 -0.83 3.60
CA GLU A 5 8.97 -2.08 2.96
C GLU A 5 9.99 -1.94 1.82
N ALA A 6 10.36 -0.72 1.40
CA ALA A 6 11.22 -0.50 0.22
C ALA A 6 12.64 -1.09 0.37
N ALA A 7 13.10 -1.31 1.61
CA ALA A 7 14.39 -1.92 1.92
C ALA A 7 14.30 -3.43 2.22
N LEU A 8 13.11 -4.03 2.15
CA LEU A 8 12.91 -5.44 2.51
C LEU A 8 13.19 -6.36 1.32
N ASP A 9 13.81 -7.50 1.60
CA ASP A 9 13.87 -8.62 0.66
C ASP A 9 12.52 -9.36 0.58
N ASP A 10 12.39 -10.28 -0.37
CA ASP A 10 11.16 -11.06 -0.59
C ASP A 10 10.64 -11.78 0.66
N VAL A 11 11.54 -12.30 1.48
CA VAL A 11 11.20 -13.07 2.68
C VAL A 11 10.62 -12.15 3.74
N ASN A 12 11.26 -11.01 3.98
CA ASN A 12 10.81 -10.05 4.96
C ASN A 12 9.57 -9.28 4.48
N LEU A 13 9.42 -9.05 3.18
CA LEU A 13 8.18 -8.52 2.59
C LEU A 13 6.99 -9.43 2.87
N SER A 14 7.15 -10.75 2.71
CA SER A 14 6.09 -11.72 3.03
C SER A 14 5.69 -11.67 4.52
N ARG A 15 6.68 -11.61 5.42
CA ARG A 15 6.43 -11.48 6.88
C ARG A 15 5.72 -10.18 7.22
N PHE A 16 6.15 -9.08 6.62
CA PHE A 16 5.51 -7.77 6.77
C PHE A 16 4.04 -7.82 6.34
N LEU A 17 3.74 -8.40 5.18
CA LEU A 17 2.36 -8.55 4.71
C LEU A 17 1.53 -9.44 5.62
N GLY A 18 2.11 -10.49 6.20
CA GLY A 18 1.43 -11.30 7.22
C GLY A 18 1.02 -10.47 8.44
N LEU A 19 1.92 -9.62 8.92
CA LEU A 19 1.65 -8.73 10.06
C LEU A 19 0.56 -7.70 9.72
N VAL A 20 0.61 -7.10 8.52
CA VAL A 20 -0.44 -6.18 8.04
C VAL A 20 -1.81 -6.86 7.99
N GLN A 21 -1.87 -8.13 7.58
CA GLN A 21 -3.12 -8.90 7.55
C GLN A 21 -3.66 -9.27 8.94
N GLU A 22 -2.81 -9.31 9.97
CA GLU A 22 -3.28 -9.51 11.35
C GLU A 22 -3.83 -8.20 11.93
N PHE A 23 -3.09 -7.10 11.78
CA PHE A 23 -3.48 -5.81 12.36
C PHE A 23 -4.71 -5.16 11.72
N ARG A 24 -5.03 -5.49 10.47
CA ARG A 24 -6.20 -4.94 9.77
C ARG A 24 -7.54 -5.28 10.44
N ASP A 25 -7.59 -6.34 11.24
CA ASP A 25 -8.82 -6.75 11.95
C ASP A 25 -9.08 -5.85 13.16
N ASP A 26 -8.02 -5.25 13.72
CA ASP A 26 -8.07 -4.40 14.91
C ASP A 26 -7.92 -2.91 14.60
N ALA A 27 -7.35 -2.53 13.45
CA ALA A 27 -7.04 -1.15 13.11
C ALA A 27 -7.14 -0.84 11.61
N GLN A 28 -7.50 0.41 11.29
CA GLN A 28 -7.41 0.92 9.92
C GLN A 28 -5.96 1.23 9.57
N LEU A 29 -5.42 0.53 8.58
CA LEU A 29 -4.06 0.73 8.09
C LEU A 29 -4.06 1.54 6.79
N ILE A 30 -3.27 2.61 6.76
CA ILE A 30 -2.97 3.39 5.54
C ILE A 30 -1.49 3.19 5.22
N ILE A 31 -1.23 2.56 4.07
CA ILE A 31 0.12 2.24 3.60
C ILE A 31 0.34 2.95 2.27
N VAL A 32 1.43 3.70 2.19
CA VAL A 32 1.94 4.31 0.95
C VAL A 32 3.08 3.44 0.47
N SER A 33 2.93 2.88 -0.72
CA SER A 33 3.83 1.87 -1.27
C SER A 33 3.81 1.88 -2.79
N HIS A 34 4.96 1.58 -3.40
CA HIS A 34 5.08 1.24 -4.82
C HIS A 34 5.35 -0.27 -5.04
N GLN A 35 5.34 -1.08 -3.97
CA GLN A 35 5.59 -2.53 -4.04
C GLN A 35 4.33 -3.29 -4.49
N LYS A 36 4.44 -4.04 -5.59
CA LYS A 36 3.31 -4.77 -6.19
C LYS A 36 2.61 -5.70 -5.22
N ARG A 37 3.36 -6.51 -4.46
CA ARG A 37 2.76 -7.47 -3.51
C ARG A 37 2.00 -6.77 -2.37
N THR A 38 2.46 -5.60 -1.93
CA THR A 38 1.76 -4.79 -0.93
C THR A 38 0.46 -4.24 -1.50
N MET A 39 0.50 -3.71 -2.73
CA MET A 39 -0.70 -3.24 -3.42
C MET A 39 -1.71 -4.37 -3.66
N GLU A 40 -1.26 -5.56 -4.06
CA GLU A 40 -2.11 -6.73 -4.29
C GLU A 40 -2.79 -7.25 -3.01
N ALA A 41 -2.18 -7.04 -1.85
CA ALA A 41 -2.72 -7.46 -0.56
C ALA A 41 -3.75 -6.47 0.04
N ALA A 42 -3.88 -5.27 -0.53
CA ALA A 42 -4.76 -4.22 -0.03
C ALA A 42 -6.23 -4.44 -0.44
N ASP A 43 -7.17 -3.94 0.37
CA ASP A 43 -8.61 -3.99 0.03
C ASP A 43 -9.02 -2.88 -0.93
N CYS A 44 -8.36 -1.74 -0.81
CA CYS A 44 -8.59 -0.55 -1.63
C CYS A 44 -7.23 0.04 -2.03
N LEU A 45 -7.13 0.48 -3.27
CA LEU A 45 -5.98 1.18 -3.80
C LEU A 45 -6.35 2.64 -4.08
N TYR A 46 -5.52 3.55 -3.61
CA TYR A 46 -5.60 4.98 -3.92
C TYR A 46 -4.38 5.38 -4.73
N GLY A 47 -4.55 5.45 -6.05
CA GLY A 47 -3.53 5.93 -6.96
C GLY A 47 -3.48 7.45 -6.98
N VAL A 48 -2.30 8.03 -6.74
CA VAL A 48 -2.08 9.48 -6.87
C VAL A 48 -1.37 9.74 -8.18
N THR A 49 -1.97 10.56 -9.03
CA THR A 49 -1.39 11.00 -10.31
C THR A 49 -1.12 12.50 -10.27
N MET A 50 -0.05 12.94 -10.92
CA MET A 50 0.32 14.36 -10.99
C MET A 50 0.14 14.83 -12.43
N ALA A 51 -0.73 15.81 -12.65
CA ALA A 51 -0.86 16.46 -13.95
C ALA A 51 0.22 17.54 -14.13
N PRO A 52 0.66 17.82 -15.38
CA PRO A 52 1.48 19.00 -15.66
C PRO A 52 0.76 20.26 -15.16
N GLY A 53 1.36 20.99 -14.23
CA GLY A 53 0.71 22.10 -13.52
C GLY A 53 0.55 21.90 -12.00
N GLY A 54 1.05 20.79 -11.44
CA GLY A 54 1.36 20.67 -10.01
C GLY A 54 0.20 20.29 -9.08
N SER A 55 -1.00 20.05 -9.61
CA SER A 55 -2.10 19.48 -8.82
C SER A 55 -2.08 17.96 -8.88
N SER A 56 -2.19 17.34 -7.69
CA SER A 56 -2.41 15.90 -7.56
C SER A 56 -3.87 15.56 -7.81
N ARG A 57 -4.11 14.39 -8.41
CA ARG A 57 -5.43 13.78 -8.56
C ARG A 57 -5.39 12.39 -7.97
N ALA A 58 -6.33 12.10 -7.08
CA ALA A 58 -6.52 10.76 -6.51
C ALA A 58 -7.52 9.97 -7.35
N VAL A 59 -7.21 8.70 -7.58
CA VAL A 59 -8.09 7.69 -8.19
C VAL A 59 -8.19 6.53 -7.21
N SER A 60 -9.39 6.04 -6.95
CA SER A 60 -9.62 4.92 -6.03
C SER A 60 -10.14 3.70 -6.77
N GLU A 61 -9.65 2.53 -6.39
CA GLU A 61 -10.16 1.24 -6.84
C GLU A 61 -10.36 0.32 -5.64
N LYS A 62 -11.50 -0.37 -5.60
CA LYS A 62 -11.76 -1.41 -4.60
C LYS A 62 -11.35 -2.75 -5.18
N VAL A 63 -10.34 -3.38 -4.59
CA VAL A 63 -9.71 -4.61 -5.12
C VAL A 63 -10.43 -5.85 -4.59
N ARG A 64 -11.16 -5.73 -3.48
CA ARG A 64 -11.99 -6.78 -2.86
C ARG A 64 -13.38 -6.32 -2.48
#